data_AF-A0A2E8L0J8-F1
#
_entry.id   AF-A0A2E8L0J8-F1
#
_cell.length_a   1.000
_cell.length_b   1.000
_cell.length_c   1.000
_cell.angle_alpha   90.00
_cell.angle_beta   90.00
_cell.angle_gamma   90.00
#
_symmetry.space_group_name_H-M   'P 1'
#
loop_
_entity.id
_entity.type
_entity.pdbx_description
1 polymer ?
#
loop_
_entity_poly.entity_id
_entity_poly.type
_entity_poly.pdbx_seq_one_letter_code
_entity_poly.pdbx_strand_id
1 'polypeptide(L)' 'MLSELTLSHFKSYGDQQTANLSPITLIFGQNSSGKSSLIQSLLLLKQSHLNLSTGEAGGLVFN' A
#
# COMPACT_ATOMS: atom_id res chain seq x y z
N MET A 1 -13.02 -3.34 7.02
CA MET A 1 -12.09 -4.39 6.54
C MET A 1 -11.61 -3.98 5.15
N LEU A 2 -10.31 -4.11 4.84
CA LEU A 2 -9.78 -3.73 3.53
C LEU A 2 -10.14 -4.82 2.50
N SER A 3 -10.89 -4.45 1.46
CA SER A 3 -11.44 -5.40 0.47
C SER A 3 -10.87 -5.20 -0.94
N GLU A 4 -10.26 -4.06 -1.23
CA GLU A 4 -9.67 -3.73 -2.52
C GLU A 4 -8.45 -2.83 -2.30
N LEU A 5 -7.43 -3.00 -3.13
CA LEU A 5 -6.28 -2.12 -3.21
C LEU A 5 -6.04 -1.71 -4.66
N THR A 6 -6.05 -0.40 -4.92
CA THR A 6 -5.66 0.19 -6.20
C THR A 6 -4.35 0.94 -6.03
N LEU A 7 -3.39 0.72 -6.94
CA LEU A 7 -2.10 1.40 -6.99
C LEU A 7 -1.84 1.93 -8.39
N SER A 8 -1.24 3.12 -8.48
CA SER A 8 -0.78 3.75 -9.72
C SER A 8 0.44 4.62 -9.42
N HIS A 9 1.43 4.62 -10.30
CA HIS A 9 2.65 5.44 -10.18
C HIS A 9 3.34 5.34 -8.80
N PHE A 10 3.38 4.15 -8.22
CA PHE A 10 3.97 3.89 -6.91
C PHE A 10 5.14 2.90 -7.03
N LYS A 11 6.37 3.41 -6.92
CA LYS A 11 7.62 2.61 -7.04
C LYS A 11 7.63 1.79 -8.33
N SER A 12 7.55 0.47 -8.22
CA SER A 12 7.56 -0.48 -9.34
C SER A 12 6.20 -0.63 -10.04
N TYR A 13 5.14 -0.01 -9.52
CA TYR A 13 3.82 0.04 -10.16
C TYR A 13 3.70 1.29 -11.04
N GLY A 14 3.68 1.10 -12.36
CA GLY A 14 3.52 2.16 -13.35
C GLY A 14 2.05 2.53 -13.56
N ASP A 15 1.39 1.81 -14.46
CA ASP A 15 -0.03 2.00 -14.73
C ASP A 15 -0.91 1.55 -13.56
N GLN A 16 -2.16 2.01 -13.57
CA GLN A 16 -3.13 1.63 -12.54
C GLN A 16 -3.35 0.12 -12.52
N GLN A 17 -3.29 -0.46 -11.33
CA GLN A 17 -3.53 -1.86 -11.05
C GLN A 17 -4.49 -1.95 -9.85
N THR A 18 -5.48 -2.83 -9.94
CA THR A 18 -6.46 -3.06 -8.87
C THR A 18 -6.47 -4.54 -8.50
N ALA A 19 -6.42 -4.82 -7.19
CA ALA A 19 -6.47 -6.16 -6.64
C ALA A 19 -7.57 -6.26 -5.58
N ASN A 20 -8.43 -7.26 -5.73
CA ASN A 20 -9.38 -7.63 -4.69
C ASN A 20 -8.66 -8.37 -3.55
N LEU A 21 -9.00 -8.04 -2.31
CA LEU A 21 -8.42 -8.61 -1.12
C LEU A 21 -9.43 -9.51 -0.41
N SER A 22 -8.98 -10.70 -0.04
CA SER A 22 -9.73 -11.62 0.80
C SER A 22 -9.16 -11.59 2.23
N PRO A 23 -9.87 -12.16 3.24
CA PRO A 23 -9.39 -12.22 4.61
C PRO A 23 -7.95 -12.76 4.76
N ILE A 24 -7.53 -13.67 3.88
CA ILE A 24 -6.15 -14.13 3.76
C ILE A 24 -5.71 -13.98 2.30
N THR A 25 -4.87 -12.99 2.03
CA THR A 25 -4.33 -12.75 0.68
C THR A 25 -2.85 -13.11 0.63
N LEU A 26 -2.47 -14.02 -0.29
CA LEU A 26 -1.08 -14.43 -0.49
C LEU A 26 -0.41 -13.54 -1.54
N ILE A 27 0.74 -12.94 -1.19
CA ILE A 27 1.57 -12.15 -2.10
C ILE A 27 2.80 -12.97 -2.47
N PHE A 28 2.92 -13.40 -3.73
CA PHE A 28 4.03 -14.23 -4.22
C PHE A 28 4.46 -13.80 -5.64
N GLY A 29 5.64 -14.26 -6.07
CA GLY A 29 6.23 -13.90 -7.37
C GLY A 29 7.76 -13.78 -7.31
N GLN A 30 8.38 -13.55 -8.47
CA GLN A 30 9.85 -13.42 -8.60
C GLN A 30 10.43 -12.29 -7.72
N ASN A 31 11.71 -12.39 -7.36
CA ASN A 31 12.38 -11.28 -6.68
C ASN A 31 12.35 -10.02 -7.55
N SER A 32 12.29 -8.85 -6.90
CA SER A 32 12.14 -7.56 -7.58
C SER A 32 10.82 -7.34 -8.34
N SER A 33 9.83 -8.24 -8.24
CA SER A 33 8.52 -8.09 -8.89
C SER A 33 7.56 -7.09 -8.21
N GLY A 34 8.05 -6.23 -7.31
CA GLY A 34 7.23 -5.23 -6.62
C GLY A 34 6.52 -5.66 -5.34
N LYS A 35 6.72 -6.91 -4.86
CA LYS A 35 6.08 -7.39 -3.60
C LYS A 35 6.35 -6.49 -2.38
N SER A 36 7.60 -6.08 -2.18
CA SER A 36 7.95 -5.15 -1.09
C SER A 36 7.33 -3.77 -1.30
N SER A 37 7.20 -3.32 -2.55
CA SER A 37 6.49 -2.08 -2.88
C SER A 37 5.00 -2.19 -2.50
N LEU A 38 4.34 -3.32 -2.78
CA LEU A 38 2.96 -3.59 -2.36
C LEU A 38 2.78 -3.51 -0.82
N ILE A 39 3.72 -4.09 -0.07
CA ILE A 39 3.66 -4.01 1.41
C ILE A 39 3.89 -2.57 1.88
N GLN A 40 4.82 -1.84 1.26
CA GLN A 40 5.10 -0.44 1.59
C GLN A 40 3.91 0.48 1.30
N SER A 41 3.13 0.23 0.24
CA SER A 41 1.91 1.01 0.00
C SER A 41 0.87 0.79 1.09
N LEU A 42 0.71 -0.45 1.59
CA LEU A 42 -0.18 -0.76 2.71
C LEU A 42 0.29 -0.05 4.01
N LEU A 43 1.59 0.00 4.26
CA LEU A 43 2.15 0.73 5.41
C LEU A 43 1.89 2.24 5.32
N LEU A 44 2.04 2.82 4.13
CA LEU A 44 1.74 4.24 3.89
C LEU A 44 0.25 4.55 4.08
N LEU A 45 -0.63 3.68 3.59
CA LEU A 45 -2.07 3.81 3.82
C LEU A 45 -2.40 3.77 5.31
N LYS A 46 -1.79 2.84 6.05
CA LYS A 46 -1.95 2.75 7.52
C LYS A 46 -1.51 4.05 8.20
N GLN A 47 -0.32 4.56 7.85
CA GLN A 47 0.19 5.81 8.45
C GLN A 47 -0.71 7.00 8.12
N SER A 48 -1.12 7.13 6.86
CA SER A 48 -2.01 8.21 6.41
C SER A 48 -3.34 8.18 7.17
N HIS A 49 -3.92 6.99 7.35
CA HIS A 49 -5.14 6.80 8.13
C HIS A 49 -4.96 7.13 9.61
N LEU A 50 -3.84 6.73 10.22
CA LEU A 50 -3.55 7.05 11.62
C LEU A 50 -3.35 8.54 11.83
N ASN A 51 -2.58 9.22 10.98
CA ASN A 51 -2.34 10.66 11.07
C ASN A 51 -3.66 11.45 10.93
N LEU A 52 -4.57 11.01 10.05
CA LEU A 52 -5.91 11.59 9.96
C LEU A 52 -6.70 11.47 11.26
N SER A 53 -6.59 10.33 11.96
CA SER A 53 -7.33 10.09 13.20
C SER A 53 -6.79 10.86 14.42
N THR A 54 -5.51 11.23 14.40
CA THR A 54 -4.84 11.91 15.54
C THR A 54 -4.87 13.44 15.42
N GLY A 55 -5.33 14.00 14.30
CA GLY A 55 -5.38 15.46 14.09
C GLY A 55 -4.00 16.12 13.96
N GLU A 56 -2.93 15.32 13.93
CA GLU A 56 -1.59 15.80 13.64
C GLU A 56 -1.48 16.06 12.13
N ALA A 57 -0.89 17.18 11.74
CA ALA A 57 -0.45 17.42 10.37
C ALA A 57 0.74 16.50 10.03
N GLY A 58 0.51 15.19 10.05
CA GLY A 58 1.52 14.16 9.86
C GLY A 58 1.88 14.06 8.40
N GLY A 59 2.95 14.73 8.01
CA GLY A 59 3.58 14.56 6.70
C GLY A 59 3.97 13.09 6.44
N LEU A 60 4.11 12.73 5.16
CA LEU A 60 4.57 11.39 4.77
C LEU A 60 6.01 11.19 5.24
N VAL A 61 6.21 10.36 6.27
CA VAL A 61 7.55 10.01 6.75
C VAL A 61 8.07 8.84 5.92
N PHE A 62 8.80 9.13 4.85
CA PHE A 62 9.61 8.15 4.14
C PHE A 62 11.00 8.10 4.78
N ASN A 63 11.17 7.28 5.82
CA ASN A 63 12.50 6.90 6.29
C ASN A 63 12.71 5.41 6.01
#